data_AF-A0A4Q5QEF9-F1
#
_entry.id   AF-A0A4Q5QEF9-F1
#
_cell.length_a   1.000
_cell.length_b   1.000
_cell.length_c   1.000
_cell.angle_alpha   90.00
_cell.angle_beta   90.00
_cell.angle_gamma   90.00
#
_symmetry.space_group_name_H-M   'P 1'
#
loop_
_entity.id
_entity.type
_entity.pdbx_description
1 polymer ?
#
loop_
_entity_poly.entity_id
_entity_poly.type
_entity_poly.pdbx_seq_one_letter_code
_entity_poly.pdbx_strand_id
1 'polypeptide(L)' 'MKFQVNRDVFSDAVSFAVKLLPQRTTLPILSGVLIEADADGLTLS' A
#
# COMPACT_ATOMS: atom_id res chain seq x y z
N MET A 1 -8.71 -11.40 -1.30
CA MET A 1 -8.35 -10.86 -2.62
C MET A 1 -7.26 -11.72 -3.24
N LYS A 2 -7.22 -11.83 -4.57
CA LYS A 2 -6.10 -12.41 -5.33
C LYS A 2 -5.90 -11.53 -6.56
N PHE A 3 -4.73 -10.90 -6.67
CA PHE A 3 -4.36 -10.07 -7.81
C PHE A 3 -2.96 -10.47 -8.30
N GLN A 4 -2.64 -10.11 -9.54
CA GLN A 4 -1.31 -10.27 -10.11
C GLN A 4 -0.89 -8.93 -10.70
N VAL A 5 0.29 -8.46 -10.30
CA VAL A 5 0.83 -7.15 -10.69
C VAL A 5 2.28 -7.30 -11.11
N ASN A 6 2.77 -6.30 -11.86
CA ASN A 6 4.19 -6.18 -12.13
C ASN A 6 4.92 -5.86 -10.82
N ARG A 7 5.95 -6.65 -10.51
CA ARG A 7 6.75 -6.52 -9.29
C ARG A 7 7.37 -5.13 -9.14
N ASP A 8 7.93 -4.59 -10.20
CA ASP A 8 8.71 -3.35 -10.12
C ASP A 8 7.78 -2.15 -9.90
N VAL A 9 6.66 -2.10 -10.64
CA VAL A 9 5.61 -1.09 -10.44
C VAL A 9 5.02 -1.16 -9.02
N PHE A 10 4.77 -2.36 -8.52
CA PHE A 10 4.25 -2.54 -7.17
C PHE A 10 5.26 -2.11 -6.09
N SER A 11 6.53 -2.47 -6.26
CA SER A 11 7.61 -2.07 -5.35
C SER A 11 7.75 -0.54 -5.27
N ASP A 12 7.66 0.15 -6.40
CA ASP A 12 7.74 1.61 -6.45
C ASP A 12 6.53 2.27 -5.78
N ALA A 13 5.33 1.77 -6.05
CA ALA A 13 4.09 2.29 -5.44
C ALA A 13 4.08 2.09 -3.91
N VAL A 14 4.50 0.92 -3.42
CA VAL A 14 4.63 0.65 -1.97
C VAL A 14 5.69 1.56 -1.35
N SER A 15 6.85 1.72 -2.00
CA SER A 15 7.93 2.58 -1.52
C SER A 15 7.52 4.05 -1.44
N PHE A 16 6.58 4.48 -2.29
CA PHE A 16 5.97 5.80 -2.19
C PHE A 16 4.99 5.91 -1.01
N ALA A 17 4.04 4.96 -0.90
CA ALA A 17 3.02 4.98 0.15
C ALA A 17 3.63 4.92 1.57
N VAL A 18 4.63 4.06 1.80
CA VAL A 18 5.27 3.88 3.11
C VAL A 18 6.00 5.14 3.59
N LYS A 19 6.47 6.02 2.69
CA LYS A 19 7.11 7.28 3.07
C LYS A 19 6.16 8.26 3.77
N LEU A 20 4.85 8.10 3.57
CA LEU A 20 3.83 8.92 4.20
C LEU A 20 3.42 8.40 5.59
N LEU A 21 3.89 7.20 5.98
CA LEU A 21 3.53 6.62 7.25
C LEU A 21 4.25 7.30 8.42
N PRO A 22 3.56 7.52 9.55
CA PRO A 22 4.17 8.07 10.75
C PRO A 22 5.17 7.09 11.36
N GLN A 23 6.38 7.55 11.68
CA GLN A 23 7.44 6.72 12.30
C GLN A 23 7.09 6.18 13.69
N ARG A 24 6.22 6.88 14.43
CA ARG A 24 5.65 6.44 15.70
C ARG A 24 4.17 6.74 15.70
N THR A 25 3.37 5.70 15.84
CA THR A 25 1.92 5.78 15.93
C THR A 25 1.47 5.08 17.21
N THR A 26 0.50 5.68 17.90
CA THR A 26 -0.17 5.08 19.07
C THR A 26 -1.29 4.12 18.67
N LEU A 27 -1.68 4.12 17.38
CA LEU A 27 -2.74 3.31 16.80
C LEU A 27 -2.15 2.36 15.76
N PRO A 28 -1.95 1.07 16.08
CA PRO A 28 -1.29 0.11 15.18
C PRO A 28 -1.89 -0.02 13.78
N ILE A 29 -3.18 0.31 13.62
CA ILE A 29 -3.86 0.31 12.32
C ILE A 29 -3.34 1.38 11.36
N LEU A 30 -2.78 2.48 11.88
CA LEU A 30 -2.18 3.56 11.08
C LEU A 30 -0.71 3.32 10.75
N SER A 31 -0.16 2.16 11.14
CA SER A 31 1.23 1.78 10.85
C SER A 31 1.39 1.08 9.49
N GLY A 32 0.28 0.78 8.81
CA GLY A 32 0.26 0.02 7.56
C GLY A 32 -0.32 0.81 6.40
N VAL A 33 -0.25 0.19 5.22
CA VAL A 33 -0.87 0.70 3.99
C VAL A 33 -2.13 -0.11 3.72
N LEU A 34 -3.24 0.57 3.42
CA LEU A 34 -4.47 -0.04 2.95
C LEU A 34 -4.30 -0.42 1.48
N ILE A 35 -4.57 -1.69 1.18
CA ILE A 35 -4.50 -2.24 -0.18
C ILE A 35 -5.91 -2.59 -0.64
N GLU A 36 -6.39 -1.91 -1.67
CA GLU A 36 -7.69 -2.17 -2.28
C GLU A 36 -7.49 -2.60 -3.73
N ALA A 37 -8.04 -3.76 -4.08
CA ALA A 37 -8.01 -4.29 -5.44
C ALA A 37 -9.45 -4.44 -5.95
N ASP A 38 -9.76 -3.78 -7.05
CA ASP A 38 -11.05 -3.85 -7.75
C ASP A 38 -10.87 -4.28 -9.21
N ALA A 39 -11.92 -4.11 -10.02
CA ALA A 39 -11.88 -4.47 -11.45
C ALA A 39 -11.04 -3.49 -12.29
N ASP A 40 -10.83 -2.27 -11.80
CA ASP A 40 -10.16 -1.19 -12.51
C ASP A 40 -8.66 -1.10 -12.13
N GLY A 41 -8.27 -1.61 -10.96
CA GLY A 41 -6.87 -1.73 -10.58
C GLY A 41 -6.58 -2.01 -9.10
N LEU A 42 -5.42 -1.53 -8.67
CA LEU A 42 -4.89 -1.66 -7.31
C LEU A 42 -4.58 -0.27 -6.74
N THR A 43 -5.17 0.03 -5.60
CA THR A 43 -4.99 1.30 -4.87
C THR A 43 -4.24 1.04 -3.56
N LEU A 44 -3.27 1.91 -3.25
CA LEU A 44 -2.49 1.92 -2.02
C LEU A 44 -2.72 3.26 -1.30
N SER A 45 -3.17 3.23 -0.05
CA SER A 45 -3.50 4.44 0.75
C SER A 45 -3.06 4.35 2.19
#